data_AF-A0AAI9C0U4-F1
#
_entry.id   AF-A0AAI9C0U4-F1
#
_cell.length_a   1.000
_cell.length_b   1.000
_cell.length_c   1.000
_cell.angle_alpha   90.00
_cell.angle_beta   90.00
_cell.angle_gamma   90.00
#
_symmetry.space_group_name_H-M   'P 1'
#
loop_
_entity.id
_entity.type
_entity.pdbx_description
1 polymer ?
#
loop_
_entity_poly.entity_id
_entity_poly.type
_entity_poly.pdbx_seq_one_letter_code
_entity_poly.pdbx_strand_id
1 'polypeptide(L)'
;MRGTPAPFYSLINTTLDGDPAVVVVNTALRTFDGRDAFPWHLRIVIACRGLGEKGMPNPEEVAVITRLGECLEAAVEVDGNAVFLARITVRGERVLLYRVHDPEQANDGLQHLLATSEPVRAWQFQMEYDLGWNLARPELDLPLRDSEVN
;
A
#
# COMPACT_ATOMS: atom_id res chain seq x y z
N MET A 1 24.89 0.84 9.59
CA MET A 1 23.58 1.05 8.95
C MET A 1 22.63 0.01 9.50
N ARG A 2 21.57 0.39 10.21
CA ARG A 2 20.47 -0.56 10.47
C ARG A 2 19.54 -0.44 9.25
N GLY A 3 19.59 -1.43 8.37
CA GLY A 3 18.76 -1.47 7.16
C GLY A 3 17.29 -1.75 7.50
N THR A 4 16.41 -1.54 6.52
CA THR A 4 15.02 -2.00 6.58
C THR A 4 14.99 -3.53 6.73
N PRO A 5 14.03 -4.11 7.47
CA PRO A 5 13.97 -5.54 7.64
C PRO A 5 13.62 -6.22 6.32
N ALA A 6 14.09 -7.46 6.13
CA ALA A 6 13.61 -8.27 5.02
C ALA A 6 12.07 -8.39 5.10
N PRO A 7 11.34 -8.11 4.00
CA PRO A 7 9.89 -8.08 4.05
C PRO A 7 9.31 -9.45 4.34
N PHE A 8 8.25 -9.49 5.13
CA PHE A 8 7.45 -10.69 5.36
C PHE A 8 5.97 -10.33 5.18
N TYR A 9 5.35 -10.87 4.12
CA TYR A 9 4.00 -10.51 3.74
C TYR A 9 2.98 -11.51 4.26
N SER A 10 1.91 -11.01 4.87
CA SER A 10 0.75 -11.79 5.28
C SER A 10 -0.49 -11.35 4.52
N LEU A 11 -1.28 -12.30 4.03
CA LEU A 11 -2.59 -12.06 3.41
C LEU A 11 -3.68 -12.28 4.45
N ILE A 12 -4.54 -11.28 4.62
CA ILE A 12 -5.60 -11.24 5.63
C ILE A 12 -6.92 -10.95 4.91
N ASN A 13 -7.86 -11.91 4.98
CA ASN A 13 -9.24 -11.68 4.58
C ASN A 13 -10.02 -11.13 5.78
N THR A 14 -10.55 -9.92 5.64
CA THR A 14 -11.22 -9.19 6.73
C THR A 14 -12.43 -8.40 6.19
N THR A 15 -13.02 -7.58 7.05
CA THR A 15 -14.03 -6.59 6.69
C THR A 15 -13.57 -5.21 7.14
N LEU A 16 -13.72 -4.21 6.27
CA LEU A 16 -13.48 -2.80 6.60
C LEU A 16 -14.79 -2.03 6.40
N ASP A 17 -15.25 -1.34 7.43
CA ASP A 17 -16.56 -0.64 7.45
C ASP A 17 -17.76 -1.52 7.05
N GLY A 18 -17.67 -2.83 7.28
CA GLY A 18 -18.70 -3.80 6.89
C GLY A 18 -18.54 -4.39 5.49
N ASP A 19 -17.63 -3.87 4.67
CA ASP A 19 -17.34 -4.41 3.34
C ASP A 19 -16.23 -5.46 3.37
N PRO A 20 -16.34 -6.55 2.58
CA PRO A 20 -15.26 -7.51 2.42
C PRO A 20 -13.97 -6.83 1.94
N ALA A 21 -12.86 -7.16 2.58
CA ALA A 21 -11.55 -6.59 2.27
C ALA A 21 -10.48 -7.68 2.24
N VAL A 22 -9.56 -7.55 1.29
CA VAL A 22 -8.33 -8.36 1.24
C VAL A 22 -7.16 -7.44 1.51
N VAL A 23 -6.42 -7.72 2.58
CA VAL A 23 -5.25 -6.94 3.00
C VAL A 23 -4.00 -7.79 2.85
N VAL A 24 -2.97 -7.24 2.21
CA VAL A 24 -1.60 -7.76 2.29
C VAL A 24 -0.80 -6.78 3.11
N VAL A 25 -0.16 -7.24 4.18
CA VAL A 25 0.62 -6.38 5.08
C VAL A 25 2.05 -6.91 5.24
N ASN A 26 3.02 -6.00 5.27
CA ASN A 26 4.41 -6.31 5.60
C ASN A 26 4.58 -6.39 7.13
N THR A 27 4.42 -7.58 7.69
CA THR A 27 4.46 -7.77 9.15
C THR A 27 5.84 -7.67 9.76
N ALA A 28 6.91 -7.71 8.94
CA ALA A 28 8.26 -7.42 9.40
C ALA A 28 8.37 -6.00 10.01
N LEU A 29 7.47 -5.09 9.62
CA LEU A 29 7.43 -3.73 10.15
C LEU A 29 6.84 -3.63 11.57
N ARG A 30 6.18 -4.67 12.08
CA ARG A 30 5.60 -4.68 13.44
C ARG A 30 6.66 -4.53 14.53
N THR A 31 7.85 -5.05 14.30
CA THR A 31 9.00 -5.02 15.22
C THR A 31 10.15 -4.18 14.66
N PHE A 32 9.89 -3.34 13.66
CA PHE A 32 10.92 -2.49 13.08
C PHE A 32 11.20 -1.30 13.99
N ASP A 33 12.46 -1.17 14.42
CA ASP A 33 12.91 -0.09 15.32
C ASP A 33 13.25 1.22 14.57
N GLY A 34 13.55 1.16 13.27
CA GLY A 34 13.99 2.32 12.46
C GLY A 34 12.84 3.16 11.87
N ARG A 35 11.71 3.25 12.58
CA ARG A 35 10.49 3.92 12.11
C ARG A 35 10.67 5.42 11.91
N ASP A 36 11.53 6.03 12.72
CA ASP A 36 11.89 7.43 12.67
C ASP A 36 12.53 7.84 11.34
N ALA A 37 13.19 6.90 10.65
CA ALA A 37 13.73 7.12 9.31
C ALA A 37 12.64 7.24 8.24
N PHE A 38 11.40 6.82 8.48
CA PHE A 38 10.29 6.91 7.51
C PHE A 38 9.07 7.61 8.13
N PRO A 39 9.20 8.92 8.44
CA PRO A 39 8.21 9.62 9.24
C PRO A 39 6.96 10.01 8.45
N TRP A 40 6.90 9.76 7.14
CA TRP A 40 5.74 10.08 6.33
C TRP A 40 4.91 8.85 6.02
N HIS A 41 3.58 8.99 6.10
CA HIS A 41 2.61 8.02 5.65
C HIS A 41 2.12 8.40 4.25
N LEU A 42 2.40 7.56 3.27
CA LEU A 42 1.91 7.71 1.91
C LEU A 42 0.75 6.75 1.68
N ARG A 43 -0.39 7.30 1.25
CA ARG A 43 -1.57 6.56 0.84
C ARG A 43 -1.85 6.84 -0.63
N ILE A 44 -1.88 5.79 -1.44
CA ILE A 44 -2.27 5.85 -2.86
C ILE A 44 -3.55 5.06 -3.04
N VAL A 45 -4.57 5.65 -3.67
CA VAL A 45 -5.86 5.01 -3.96
C VAL A 45 -6.01 4.87 -5.46
N ILE A 46 -6.27 3.65 -5.93
CA ILE A 46 -6.49 3.30 -7.33
C ILE A 46 -7.92 2.81 -7.49
N ALA A 47 -8.68 3.46 -8.37
CA ALA A 47 -10.04 3.04 -8.70
C ALA A 47 -10.04 1.80 -9.61
N CYS A 48 -10.69 0.73 -9.19
CA CYS A 48 -10.90 -0.46 -10.00
C CYS A 48 -12.12 -0.25 -10.92
N ARG A 49 -12.01 -0.67 -12.18
CA ARG A 49 -13.12 -0.61 -13.16
C ARG A 49 -13.78 -1.97 -13.39
N GLY A 50 -12.98 -3.01 -13.66
CA GLY A 50 -13.49 -4.37 -13.83
C GLY A 50 -13.77 -5.04 -12.49
N LEU A 51 -15.01 -5.00 -12.02
CA LEU A 51 -15.41 -5.63 -10.76
C LEU A 51 -16.01 -7.02 -11.01
N GLY A 52 -15.72 -7.93 -10.09
CA GLY A 52 -16.36 -9.23 -9.92
C GLY A 52 -17.26 -9.24 -8.70
N GLU A 53 -17.28 -10.34 -7.96
CA GLU A 53 -18.12 -10.49 -6.79
C GLU A 53 -17.75 -9.53 -5.65
N LYS A 54 -18.77 -9.05 -4.92
CA LYS A 54 -18.62 -8.27 -3.68
C LYS A 54 -17.72 -7.02 -3.83
N GLY A 55 -17.67 -6.43 -5.02
CA GLY A 55 -16.86 -5.24 -5.30
C GLY A 55 -15.36 -5.51 -5.40
N MET A 56 -14.93 -6.77 -5.48
CA MET A 56 -13.53 -7.12 -5.74
C MET A 56 -13.20 -6.97 -7.22
N PRO A 57 -11.97 -6.58 -7.60
CA PRO A 57 -11.56 -6.58 -9.00
C PRO A 57 -11.60 -7.99 -9.57
N ASN A 58 -12.05 -8.12 -10.82
CA ASN A 58 -11.96 -9.37 -11.57
C ASN A 58 -10.50 -9.66 -11.99
N PRO A 59 -10.16 -10.87 -12.49
CA PRO A 59 -8.77 -11.22 -12.81
C PRO A 59 -8.09 -10.29 -13.82
N GLU A 60 -8.81 -9.80 -14.82
CA GLU A 60 -8.29 -8.86 -15.82
C GLU A 60 -7.96 -7.51 -15.17
N GLU A 61 -8.86 -7.02 -14.31
CA GLU A 61 -8.66 -5.79 -13.56
C GLU A 61 -7.48 -5.91 -12.60
N VAL A 62 -7.35 -7.06 -11.91
CA VAL A 62 -6.21 -7.35 -11.02
C VAL A 62 -4.88 -7.22 -11.78
N ALA A 63 -4.79 -7.71 -13.01
CA ALA A 63 -3.58 -7.59 -13.81
C ALA A 63 -3.26 -6.12 -14.13
N VAL A 64 -4.28 -5.32 -14.46
CA VAL A 64 -4.12 -3.88 -14.76
C VAL A 64 -3.65 -3.09 -13.54
N ILE A 65 -4.35 -3.20 -12.42
CA ILE A 65 -4.03 -2.43 -11.20
C ILE A 65 -2.74 -2.92 -10.53
N THR A 66 -2.32 -4.18 -10.79
CA THR A 66 -1.00 -4.68 -10.33
C THR A 66 0.12 -4.00 -11.11
N ARG A 67 0.05 -3.93 -12.44
CA ARG A 67 1.05 -3.23 -13.26
C ARG A 67 1.15 -1.74 -12.91
N LEU A 68 0.01 -1.08 -12.70
CA LEU A 68 0.02 0.30 -12.23
C LEU A 68 0.67 0.41 -10.83
N GLY A 69 0.38 -0.54 -9.94
CA GLY A 69 1.03 -0.63 -8.63
C GLY A 69 2.55 -0.75 -8.71
N GLU A 70 3.08 -1.58 -9.61
CA GLU A 70 4.52 -1.73 -9.85
C GLU A 70 5.16 -0.41 -10.34
N CYS A 71 4.48 0.35 -11.21
CA CYS A 71 4.96 1.67 -11.63
C CYS A 71 4.99 2.68 -10.47
N LEU A 72 3.96 2.67 -9.62
CA LEU A 72 3.87 3.55 -8.46
C LEU A 72 4.94 3.20 -7.41
N GLU A 73 5.16 1.91 -7.16
CA GLU A 73 6.20 1.38 -6.28
C GLU A 73 7.60 1.84 -6.75
N ALA A 74 7.91 1.63 -8.03
CA ALA A 74 9.19 2.04 -8.61
C ALA A 74 9.44 3.56 -8.52
N ALA A 75 8.38 4.37 -8.51
CA ALA A 75 8.49 5.83 -8.39
C ALA A 75 8.74 6.31 -6.96
N VAL A 76 8.39 5.53 -5.93
CA VAL A 76 8.50 5.94 -4.52
C VAL A 76 9.63 5.24 -3.77
N GLU A 77 10.03 4.04 -4.20
CA GLU A 77 11.10 3.26 -3.56
C GLU A 77 12.51 3.58 -4.09
N VAL A 78 12.65 4.60 -4.93
CA VAL A 78 13.95 5.08 -5.46
C VAL A 78 14.94 5.28 -4.31
N ASP A 79 16.15 4.72 -4.45
CA ASP A 79 17.20 4.79 -3.42
C ASP A 79 16.79 4.31 -2.00
N GLY A 80 15.76 3.47 -1.91
CA GLY A 80 15.23 2.98 -0.62
C GLY A 80 14.41 4.03 0.14
N ASN A 81 13.88 5.04 -0.56
CA ASN A 81 13.14 6.15 0.02
C ASN A 81 11.81 5.75 0.68
N ALA A 82 11.22 4.64 0.24
CA ALA A 82 9.97 4.15 0.80
C ALA A 82 10.08 2.68 1.19
N VAL A 83 9.27 2.28 2.19
CA VAL A 83 9.02 0.88 2.51
C VAL A 83 7.54 0.58 2.33
N PHE A 84 7.25 -0.47 1.57
CA PHE A 84 5.91 -1.00 1.43
C PHE A 84 5.35 -1.46 2.79
N LEU A 85 4.21 -0.87 3.18
CA LEU A 85 3.50 -1.20 4.42
C LEU A 85 2.39 -2.19 4.15
N ALA A 86 1.46 -1.84 3.27
CA ALA A 86 0.29 -2.67 3.01
C ALA A 86 -0.38 -2.37 1.67
N ARG A 87 -1.14 -3.34 1.19
CA ARG A 87 -2.10 -3.21 0.09
C ARG A 87 -3.46 -3.67 0.56
N ILE A 88 -4.47 -2.84 0.37
CA ILE A 88 -5.86 -3.14 0.72
C ILE A 88 -6.67 -3.17 -0.57
N THR A 89 -7.53 -4.15 -0.74
CA THR A 89 -8.54 -4.17 -1.81
C THR A 89 -9.92 -4.28 -1.18
N VAL A 90 -10.77 -3.28 -1.41
CA VAL A 90 -12.10 -3.15 -0.81
C VAL A 90 -12.94 -2.20 -1.66
N ARG A 91 -14.25 -2.45 -1.79
CA ARG A 91 -15.22 -1.54 -2.47
C ARG A 91 -14.80 -1.02 -3.85
N GLY A 92 -14.16 -1.86 -4.67
CA GLY A 92 -13.69 -1.43 -5.99
C GLY A 92 -12.52 -0.44 -5.95
N GLU A 93 -11.81 -0.38 -4.84
CA GLU A 93 -10.57 0.38 -4.70
C GLU A 93 -9.41 -0.55 -4.33
N ARG A 94 -8.22 -0.22 -4.83
CA ARG A 94 -6.96 -0.72 -4.31
C ARG A 94 -6.20 0.43 -3.66
N VAL A 95 -5.89 0.26 -2.39
CA VAL A 95 -5.09 1.20 -1.62
C VAL A 95 -3.68 0.62 -1.45
N LEU A 96 -2.66 1.40 -1.75
CA LEU A 96 -1.26 1.11 -1.44
C LEU A 96 -0.79 2.05 -0.34
N LEU A 97 -0.16 1.50 0.67
CA LEU A 97 0.37 2.23 1.81
C LEU A 97 1.88 2.04 1.88
N TYR A 98 2.59 3.15 2.06
CA TYR A 98 4.04 3.17 2.23
C TYR A 98 4.43 4.04 3.42
N ARG A 99 5.60 3.76 3.98
CA ARG A 99 6.28 4.68 4.89
C ARG A 99 7.45 5.30 4.14
N VAL A 100 7.55 6.63 4.15
CA VAL A 100 8.44 7.40 3.27
C VAL A 100 9.45 8.20 4.10
N HIS A 101 10.70 8.21 3.65
CA HIS A 101 11.82 8.95 4.22
C HIS A 101 11.80 10.41 3.77
N ASP A 102 11.94 10.64 2.47
CA ASP A 102 11.89 11.93 1.78
C ASP A 102 10.56 12.09 1.03
N PRO A 103 9.64 12.94 1.54
CA PRO A 103 8.34 13.17 0.93
C PRO A 103 8.43 13.97 -0.38
N GLU A 104 9.44 14.81 -0.56
CA GLU A 104 9.59 15.62 -1.77
C GLU A 104 9.99 14.71 -2.93
N GLN A 105 10.94 13.80 -2.71
CA GLN A 105 11.32 12.81 -3.71
C GLN A 105 10.14 11.90 -4.12
N ALA A 106 9.37 11.41 -3.15
CA ALA A 106 8.19 10.59 -3.44
C ALA A 106 7.11 11.40 -4.19
N ASN A 107 6.88 12.66 -3.80
CA ASN A 107 5.95 13.55 -4.48
C ASN A 107 6.37 13.76 -5.94
N ASP A 108 7.64 14.08 -6.18
CA ASP A 108 8.15 14.36 -7.53
C ASP A 108 8.01 13.14 -8.44
N GLY A 109 8.32 11.94 -7.94
CA GLY A 109 8.10 10.69 -8.66
C GLY A 109 6.64 10.47 -9.04
N LEU A 110 5.71 10.66 -8.10
CA LEU A 110 4.27 10.49 -8.34
C LEU A 110 3.69 11.57 -9.26
N GLN A 111 4.10 12.83 -9.11
CA GLN A 111 3.70 13.93 -9.99
C GLN A 111 4.21 13.71 -11.42
N HIS A 112 5.42 13.18 -11.59
CA HIS A 112 5.95 12.82 -12.90
C HIS A 112 5.08 11.76 -13.59
N LEU A 113 4.62 10.74 -12.86
CA LEU A 113 3.70 9.73 -13.39
C LEU A 113 2.35 10.33 -13.81
N LEU A 114 1.81 11.26 -13.01
CA LEU A 114 0.57 11.96 -13.36
C LEU A 114 0.72 12.83 -14.63
N ALA A 115 1.89 13.41 -14.85
CA ALA A 115 2.14 14.31 -15.98
C ALA A 115 2.45 13.58 -17.29
N THR A 116 3.00 12.37 -17.23
CA THR A 116 3.56 11.67 -18.41
C THR A 116 2.62 10.65 -19.04
N SER A 117 1.54 10.26 -18.35
CA SER A 117 0.66 9.18 -18.80
C SER A 117 -0.81 9.55 -18.66
N GLU A 118 -1.62 9.28 -19.69
CA GLU A 118 -3.06 9.10 -19.47
C GLU A 118 -3.22 7.86 -18.59
N PRO A 119 -3.69 8.00 -17.34
CA PRO A 119 -3.58 6.93 -16.39
C PRO A 119 -4.58 5.82 -16.78
N VAL A 120 -4.07 4.59 -16.92
CA VAL A 120 -4.88 3.41 -17.26
C VAL A 120 -6.05 3.25 -16.29
N ARG A 121 -5.87 3.67 -15.03
CA ARG A 121 -6.92 3.81 -14.01
C ARG A 121 -6.78 5.14 -13.31
N ALA A 122 -7.91 5.73 -12.90
CA ALA A 122 -7.85 6.91 -12.05
C ALA A 122 -7.20 6.53 -10.71
N TRP A 123 -6.28 7.36 -10.25
CA TRP A 123 -5.63 7.20 -8.96
C TRP A 123 -5.31 8.57 -8.37
N GLN A 124 -5.15 8.60 -7.05
CA GLN A 124 -4.79 9.79 -6.29
C GLN A 124 -3.90 9.38 -5.12
N PHE A 125 -3.14 10.32 -4.57
CA PHE A 125 -2.32 10.07 -3.41
C PHE A 125 -2.39 11.19 -2.39
N GLN A 126 -2.10 10.85 -1.15
CA GLN A 126 -1.97 11.77 -0.03
C GLN A 126 -0.76 11.35 0.81
N MET A 127 0.00 12.34 1.27
CA MET A 127 1.08 12.14 2.23
C MET A 127 0.84 12.94 3.50
N GLU A 128 1.08 12.31 4.64
CA GLU A 128 0.90 12.90 5.97
C GLU A 128 2.13 12.63 6.84
N TYR A 129 2.58 13.65 7.56
CA TYR A 129 3.65 13.46 8.54
C TYR A 129 3.12 12.70 9.76
N ASP A 130 3.74 11.59 10.08
CA ASP A 130 3.32 10.66 11.13
C ASP A 130 4.55 9.93 11.72
N LEU A 131 5.40 10.68 12.42
CA LEU A 131 6.62 10.13 13.04
C LEU A 131 6.33 8.91 13.94
N GLY A 132 5.20 8.92 14.64
CA GLY A 132 4.79 7.85 15.55
C GLY A 132 4.23 6.60 14.87
N TRP A 133 4.07 6.62 13.54
CA TRP A 133 3.43 5.55 12.77
C TRP A 133 2.00 5.24 13.22
N ASN A 134 1.27 6.23 13.74
CA ASN A 134 -0.10 6.07 14.21
C ASN A 134 -1.05 5.70 13.07
N LEU A 135 -0.83 6.25 11.88
CA LEU A 135 -1.63 5.98 10.68
C LEU A 135 -1.37 4.58 10.10
N ALA A 136 -0.25 3.94 10.46
CA ALA A 136 0.07 2.58 10.05
C ALA A 136 -0.48 1.50 10.99
N ARG A 137 -0.95 1.89 12.20
CA ARG A 137 -1.43 0.96 13.21
C ARG A 137 -2.62 0.11 12.75
N PRO A 138 -3.63 0.65 12.02
CA PRO A 138 -4.76 -0.18 11.60
C PRO A 138 -4.33 -1.44 10.85
N GLU A 139 -3.34 -1.34 9.95
CA GLU A 139 -2.83 -2.48 9.18
C GLU A 139 -1.83 -3.33 9.98
N LEU A 140 -0.97 -2.69 10.77
CA LEU A 140 0.02 -3.41 11.59
C LEU A 140 -0.62 -4.20 12.73
N ASP A 141 -1.75 -3.73 13.28
CA ASP A 141 -2.44 -4.35 14.39
C ASP A 141 -3.48 -5.40 13.92
N LEU A 142 -3.67 -5.58 12.60
CA LEU A 142 -4.56 -6.62 12.08
C LEU A 142 -4.15 -8.00 12.62
N PRO A 143 -5.09 -8.81 13.14
CA PRO A 143 -4.76 -10.14 13.62
C PRO A 143 -4.28 -10.98 12.44
N LEU A 144 -3.11 -11.60 12.60
CA LEU A 144 -2.72 -12.71 11.74
C LEU A 144 -3.63 -13.86 12.10
N ARG A 145 -4.56 -14.18 11.21
CA ARG A 145 -5.29 -15.43 11.33
C ARG A 145 -4.33 -16.49 10.82
N ASP A 146 -3.93 -17.40 11.70
CA ASP A 146 -3.41 -18.67 11.23
C ASP A 146 -4.47 -19.24 10.29
N SER A 147 -4.08 -19.52 9.06
CA SER A 147 -4.86 -20.39 8.18
C SER A 147 -4.79 -21.80 8.76
N GLU A 148 -5.42 -22.02 9.91
CA GLU A 148 -5.74 -23.35 10.39
C GLU A 148 -7.25 -23.60 10.25
N VAL A 149 -7.52 -24.71 9.55
CA VAL A 149 -8.76 -25.50 9.55
C VAL A 149 -9.90 -25.01 8.63
N ASN A 150 -9.85 -25.50 7.38
CA ASN A 150 -10.78 -26.56 6.94
C ASN A 150 -10.19 -27.36 5.78
#